data_AF-A0A7X8ZWV9-F1
#
_entry.id   AF-A0A7X8ZWV9-F1
#
_cell.length_a   1.000
_cell.length_b   1.000
_cell.length_c   1.000
_cell.angle_alpha   90.00
_cell.angle_beta   90.00
_cell.angle_gamma   90.00
#
_symmetry.space_group_name_H-M   'P 1'
#
loop_
_entity.id
_entity.type
_entity.pdbx_description
1 polymer ?
#
loop_
_entity_poly.entity_id
_entity_poly.type
_entity_poly.pdbx_seq_one_letter_code
_entity_poly.pdbx_strand_id
1 'polypeptide(L)'
;MNKEFNRPEPIIEVGQVFKVQFTDLTHTGQGIAKISGKNLKGVEYFNFPVFVPLAAIGDQGIIELTQIKKDYALGKFVKLFPDKKSPDHVPIKCKHYPDCGGCNIMHLSYQAQCVFKTKMVKRTLERIGKLTDVEVKPIIGMDNPWYYRNKVQVPFGERRGKTIGGFYRLNSHEVIPLEECHIQSEEMTEIIKFTKNLLNEFKIKGYDEQKHQGEIRHVLIRESRKTSEIMVVLVCLNDIKEKLTGLVGKLIKRHPRIVSIYLNINKDRTNEILGDETILLHGKEAIVDELLGIKFNISPKSFFQVNPEQTERLYSQVLELGDFSKDDIVIDAYCGIGTISLAIAPHVKHVFGVEVVEDAIKDAKKNALQNEISNATFVCNEAEKQLE
;
A
#
# COMPACT_ATOMS: atom_id res chain seq x y z
N MET A 1 -58.96 -18.49 -5.46
CA MET A 1 -58.25 -18.07 -4.23
C MET A 1 -56.91 -18.79 -4.19
N ASN A 2 -55.86 -18.18 -4.76
CA ASN A 2 -54.51 -18.68 -4.65
C ASN A 2 -54.05 -18.49 -3.21
N LYS A 3 -53.82 -19.59 -2.49
CA LYS A 3 -53.04 -19.57 -1.26
C LYS A 3 -51.60 -19.23 -1.65
N GLU A 4 -51.26 -17.94 -1.62
CA GLU A 4 -49.88 -17.53 -1.48
C GLU A 4 -49.38 -18.17 -0.19
N PHE A 5 -48.50 -19.16 -0.35
CA PHE A 5 -47.73 -19.69 0.76
C PHE A 5 -46.97 -18.50 1.35
N ASN A 6 -47.41 -18.03 2.53
CA ASN A 6 -46.67 -17.12 3.39
C ASN A 6 -45.32 -17.80 3.67
N ARG A 7 -44.30 -17.50 2.84
CA ARG A 7 -42.94 -17.88 3.17
C ARG A 7 -42.63 -17.14 4.48
N PRO A 8 -42.20 -17.85 5.55
CA PRO A 8 -41.85 -17.17 6.78
C PRO A 8 -40.83 -16.08 6.43
N GLU A 9 -41.08 -14.87 6.90
CA GLU A 9 -40.15 -13.75 6.69
C GLU A 9 -38.76 -14.19 7.15
N PRO A 10 -37.72 -13.94 6.34
CA PRO A 10 -36.40 -14.45 6.64
C PRO A 10 -35.87 -13.83 7.94
N ILE A 11 -35.33 -14.67 8.81
CA ILE A 11 -34.80 -14.25 10.11
C ILE A 11 -33.39 -13.68 9.91
N ILE A 12 -33.18 -12.46 10.40
CA ILE A 12 -31.87 -11.79 10.42
C ILE A 12 -31.20 -12.13 11.76
N GLU A 13 -30.36 -13.17 11.73
CA GLU A 13 -29.49 -13.58 12.84
C GLU A 13 -28.12 -14.04 12.30
N VAL A 14 -27.13 -14.09 13.18
CA VAL A 14 -25.78 -14.60 12.81
C VAL A 14 -25.88 -16.08 12.43
N GLY A 15 -25.22 -16.45 11.34
CA GLY A 15 -25.25 -17.80 10.77
C GLY A 15 -26.33 -18.01 9.71
N GLN A 16 -27.30 -17.10 9.56
CA GLN A 16 -28.32 -17.21 8.52
C GLN A 16 -27.80 -16.87 7.14
N VAL A 17 -28.39 -17.53 6.15
CA VAL A 17 -28.01 -17.39 4.75
C VAL A 17 -29.06 -16.64 3.94
N PHE A 18 -28.61 -15.77 3.05
CA PHE A 18 -29.47 -14.95 2.20
C PHE A 18 -29.04 -15.06 0.75
N LYS A 19 -30.01 -15.15 -0.16
CA LYS A 19 -29.79 -14.92 -1.58
C LYS A 19 -29.80 -13.42 -1.83
N VAL A 20 -28.72 -12.88 -2.38
CA VAL A 20 -28.54 -11.44 -2.58
C VAL A 20 -28.00 -11.11 -3.96
N GLN A 21 -28.17 -9.84 -4.34
CA GLN A 21 -27.46 -9.20 -5.43
C GLN A 21 -26.63 -8.04 -4.86
N PHE A 22 -25.40 -7.91 -5.33
CA PHE A 22 -24.52 -6.81 -4.95
C PHE A 22 -24.73 -5.60 -5.87
N THR A 23 -24.96 -4.44 -5.27
CA THR A 23 -25.35 -3.22 -6.00
C THR A 23 -24.31 -2.11 -5.94
N ASP A 24 -23.41 -2.17 -4.97
CA ASP A 24 -22.40 -1.15 -4.74
C ASP A 24 -21.21 -1.73 -3.96
N LEU A 25 -20.17 -0.93 -3.75
CA LEU A 25 -18.99 -1.26 -2.96
C LEU A 25 -18.76 -0.22 -1.85
N THR A 26 -18.24 -0.67 -0.70
CA THR A 26 -17.72 0.22 0.34
C THR A 26 -16.41 0.89 -0.11
N HIS A 27 -15.93 1.89 0.64
CA HIS A 27 -14.63 2.53 0.36
C HIS A 27 -13.43 1.56 0.42
N THR A 28 -13.55 0.45 1.14
CA THR A 28 -12.55 -0.63 1.20
C THR A 28 -12.76 -1.72 0.14
N GLY A 29 -13.77 -1.58 -0.72
CA GLY A 29 -14.07 -2.53 -1.80
C GLY A 29 -14.87 -3.76 -1.38
N GLN A 30 -15.61 -3.70 -0.26
CA GLN A 30 -16.54 -4.76 0.13
C GLN A 30 -17.87 -4.58 -0.61
N GLY A 31 -18.46 -5.67 -1.10
CA GLY A 31 -19.78 -5.66 -1.72
C GLY A 31 -20.88 -5.25 -0.75
N ILE A 32 -21.81 -4.44 -1.25
CA ILE A 32 -23.00 -4.00 -0.53
C ILE A 32 -24.22 -4.72 -1.10
N ALA A 33 -24.80 -5.57 -0.27
CA ALA A 33 -26.12 -6.15 -0.48
C ALA A 33 -27.13 -5.49 0.47
N LYS A 34 -28.42 -5.56 0.11
CA LYS A 34 -29.51 -5.13 0.99
C LYS A 34 -30.45 -6.31 1.22
N ILE A 35 -30.78 -6.57 2.47
CA ILE A 35 -31.70 -7.64 2.87
C ILE A 35 -32.88 -7.04 3.64
N SER A 36 -34.00 -7.73 3.65
CA SER A 36 -35.17 -7.40 4.47
C SER A 36 -35.60 -8.64 5.23
N GLY A 37 -36.11 -8.47 6.45
CA GLY A 37 -36.46 -9.57 7.34
C GLY A 37 -36.67 -9.13 8.78
N LYS A 38 -36.84 -10.08 9.69
CA LYS A 38 -37.06 -9.81 11.13
C LYS A 38 -35.95 -10.40 11.97
N ASN A 39 -35.57 -9.75 13.07
CA ASN A 39 -34.74 -10.44 14.07
C ASN A 39 -35.61 -11.31 15.01
N LEU A 40 -34.98 -12.10 15.87
CA LEU A 40 -35.65 -12.97 16.85
C LEU A 40 -36.58 -12.22 17.84
N LYS A 41 -36.43 -10.89 17.97
CA LYS A 41 -37.28 -10.04 18.82
C LYS A 41 -38.45 -9.43 18.05
N GLY A 42 -38.62 -9.78 16.77
CA GLY A 42 -39.68 -9.27 15.90
C GLY A 42 -39.42 -7.87 15.32
N VAL A 43 -38.21 -7.31 15.48
CA VAL A 43 -37.87 -6.02 14.86
C VAL A 43 -37.67 -6.24 13.37
N GLU A 44 -38.43 -5.51 12.57
CA GLU A 44 -38.38 -5.55 11.11
C GLU A 44 -37.23 -4.68 10.59
N TYR A 45 -36.53 -5.19 9.60
CA TYR A 45 -35.53 -4.46 8.85
C TYR A 45 -35.93 -4.43 7.38
N PHE A 46 -35.84 -3.24 6.79
CA PHE A 46 -36.07 -3.03 5.37
C PHE A 46 -34.81 -2.44 4.75
N ASN A 47 -34.34 -3.01 3.63
CA ASN A 47 -33.13 -2.55 2.94
C ASN A 47 -31.88 -2.49 3.84
N PHE A 48 -31.77 -3.43 4.77
CA PHE A 48 -30.66 -3.51 5.73
C PHE A 48 -29.35 -3.81 5.01
N PRO A 49 -28.33 -2.92 5.10
CA PRO A 49 -27.10 -3.09 4.37
C PRO A 49 -26.25 -4.21 4.98
N VAL A 50 -25.72 -5.06 4.11
CA VAL A 50 -24.78 -6.13 4.47
C VAL A 50 -23.49 -5.94 3.68
N PHE A 51 -22.36 -5.84 4.38
CA PHE A 51 -21.04 -5.71 3.78
C PHE A 51 -20.36 -7.07 3.67
N VAL A 52 -19.96 -7.43 2.46
CA VAL A 52 -19.43 -8.75 2.14
C VAL A 52 -18.15 -8.63 1.32
N PRO A 53 -17.00 -9.11 1.81
CA PRO A 53 -15.76 -9.15 1.03
C PRO A 53 -15.89 -10.00 -0.25
N LEU A 54 -15.01 -9.77 -1.22
CA LEU A 54 -14.88 -10.57 -2.46
C LEU A 54 -16.04 -10.49 -3.46
N ALA A 55 -17.03 -9.64 -3.23
CA ALA A 55 -18.16 -9.47 -4.13
C ALA A 55 -17.96 -8.29 -5.09
N ALA A 56 -18.24 -8.50 -6.37
CA ALA A 56 -18.27 -7.45 -7.38
C ALA A 56 -19.70 -6.90 -7.57
N ILE A 57 -19.82 -5.66 -8.06
CA ILE A 57 -21.12 -5.10 -8.44
C ILE A 57 -21.74 -5.97 -9.54
N GLY A 58 -23.01 -6.36 -9.35
CA GLY A 58 -23.76 -7.21 -10.27
C GLY A 58 -23.75 -8.69 -9.90
N ASP A 59 -22.82 -9.15 -9.06
CA ASP A 59 -22.80 -10.54 -8.59
C ASP A 59 -24.10 -10.89 -7.88
N GLN A 60 -24.58 -12.13 -8.08
CA GLN A 60 -25.63 -12.74 -7.26
C GLN A 60 -25.17 -14.06 -6.66
N GLY A 61 -25.60 -14.29 -5.43
CA GLY A 61 -25.21 -15.51 -4.74
C GLY A 61 -25.79 -15.64 -3.34
N ILE A 62 -25.21 -16.53 -2.56
CA ILE A 62 -25.56 -16.82 -1.19
C ILE A 62 -24.50 -16.18 -0.28
N ILE A 63 -24.96 -15.41 0.69
CA ILE A 63 -24.13 -14.87 1.77
C ILE A 63 -24.56 -15.50 3.09
N GLU A 64 -23.65 -15.54 4.07
CA GLU A 64 -23.95 -15.89 5.45
C GLU A 64 -23.63 -14.70 6.34
N LEU A 65 -24.55 -14.33 7.24
CA LEU A 65 -24.33 -13.24 8.19
C LEU A 65 -23.35 -13.67 9.27
N THR A 66 -22.25 -12.94 9.43
CA THR A 66 -21.21 -13.23 10.43
C THR A 66 -21.29 -12.32 11.65
N GLN A 67 -21.79 -11.10 11.47
CA GLN A 67 -21.99 -10.16 12.56
C GLN A 67 -23.13 -9.21 12.24
N ILE A 68 -23.96 -8.90 13.24
CA ILE A 68 -25.03 -7.90 13.13
C ILE A 68 -24.67 -6.72 14.02
N LYS A 69 -24.70 -5.52 13.46
CA LYS A 69 -24.57 -4.24 14.16
C LYS A 69 -25.92 -3.52 14.15
N LYS A 70 -25.97 -2.33 14.76
CA LYS A 70 -27.19 -1.52 14.84
C LYS A 70 -27.74 -1.15 13.45
N ASP A 71 -26.88 -0.67 12.57
CA ASP A 71 -27.29 -0.06 11.30
C ASP A 71 -26.86 -0.86 10.05
N TYR A 72 -26.12 -1.96 10.24
CA TYR A 72 -25.64 -2.82 9.16
C TYR A 72 -25.26 -4.22 9.67
N ALA A 73 -25.03 -5.16 8.76
CA ALA A 73 -24.41 -6.44 9.06
C ALA A 73 -23.12 -6.66 8.26
N LEU A 74 -22.28 -7.56 8.76
CA LEU A 74 -21.17 -8.15 8.03
C LEU A 74 -21.57 -9.56 7.62
N GLY A 75 -21.11 -9.97 6.44
CA GLY A 75 -21.31 -11.33 5.95
C GLY A 75 -20.08 -11.86 5.23
N LYS A 76 -20.09 -13.17 4.99
CA LYS A 76 -19.12 -13.85 4.12
C LYS A 76 -19.82 -14.34 2.86
N PHE A 77 -19.11 -14.28 1.74
CA PHE A 77 -19.64 -14.74 0.45
C PHE A 77 -19.52 -16.28 0.39
N VAL A 78 -20.64 -17.00 0.48
CA VAL A 78 -20.65 -18.47 0.55
C VAL A 78 -20.61 -19.10 -0.83
N LYS A 79 -21.43 -18.58 -1.76
CA LYS A 79 -21.57 -19.16 -3.09
C LYS A 79 -21.97 -18.11 -4.10
N LEU A 80 -21.16 -17.94 -5.14
CA LEU A 80 -21.51 -17.18 -6.34
C LEU A 80 -22.31 -18.06 -7.31
N PHE A 81 -23.39 -17.55 -7.90
CA PHE A 81 -24.10 -18.26 -8.95
C PHE A 81 -23.38 -18.07 -10.29
N PRO A 82 -22.92 -19.14 -10.98
CA PRO A 82 -22.11 -19.01 -12.19
C PRO A 82 -22.77 -18.20 -13.32
N ASP A 83 -24.08 -18.31 -13.47
CA ASP A 83 -24.89 -17.60 -14.47
C ASP A 83 -25.20 -16.14 -14.11
N LYS A 84 -24.90 -15.73 -12.86
CA LYS A 84 -25.10 -14.37 -12.33
C LYS A 84 -23.80 -13.75 -11.81
N LYS A 85 -22.67 -14.24 -12.30
CA LYS A 85 -21.35 -13.67 -12.05
C LYS A 85 -21.20 -12.39 -12.87
N SER A 86 -20.77 -11.31 -12.22
CA SER A 86 -20.44 -10.06 -12.90
C SER A 86 -19.26 -10.27 -13.86
N PRO A 87 -19.27 -9.67 -15.07
CA PRO A 87 -18.11 -9.71 -15.97
C PRO A 87 -16.88 -9.04 -15.33
N ASP A 88 -17.10 -8.14 -14.37
CA ASP A 88 -16.04 -7.48 -13.62
C ASP A 88 -15.47 -8.33 -12.48
N HIS A 89 -16.07 -9.47 -12.15
CA HIS A 89 -15.50 -10.40 -11.19
C HIS A 89 -14.48 -11.31 -11.87
N VAL A 90 -13.19 -11.04 -11.68
CA VAL A 90 -12.11 -11.80 -12.32
C VAL A 90 -11.50 -12.85 -11.37
N PRO A 91 -10.89 -13.93 -11.91
CA PRO A 91 -10.13 -14.86 -11.09
C PRO A 91 -9.00 -14.15 -10.34
N ILE A 92 -8.83 -14.50 -9.07
CA ILE A 92 -7.78 -13.99 -8.20
C ILE A 92 -6.45 -14.64 -8.60
N LYS A 93 -5.42 -13.83 -8.87
CA LYS A 93 -4.08 -14.33 -9.24
C LYS A 93 -3.22 -14.74 -8.04
N CYS A 94 -3.34 -14.02 -6.92
CA CYS A 94 -2.50 -14.21 -5.73
C CYS A 94 -3.12 -15.20 -4.73
N LYS A 95 -2.40 -16.24 -4.35
CA LYS A 95 -2.84 -17.22 -3.35
C LYS A 95 -3.05 -16.64 -1.95
N HIS A 96 -2.40 -15.52 -1.65
CA HIS A 96 -2.51 -14.87 -0.33
C HIS A 96 -3.73 -13.95 -0.21
N TYR A 97 -4.41 -13.62 -1.31
CA TYR A 97 -5.60 -12.78 -1.29
C TYR A 97 -6.85 -13.64 -1.04
N PRO A 98 -7.77 -13.25 -0.12
CA PRO A 98 -7.87 -11.96 0.57
C PRO A 98 -7.24 -11.89 1.96
N ASP A 99 -6.60 -12.95 2.44
CA ASP A 99 -6.10 -13.01 3.82
C ASP A 99 -4.98 -11.99 4.08
N CYS A 100 -4.11 -11.75 3.10
CA CYS A 100 -3.05 -10.74 3.16
C CYS A 100 -3.65 -9.32 3.08
N GLY A 101 -3.29 -8.47 4.05
CA GLY A 101 -3.75 -7.08 4.12
C GLY A 101 -3.20 -6.13 3.05
N GLY A 102 -2.38 -6.61 2.11
CA GLY A 102 -1.71 -5.78 1.09
C GLY A 102 -2.55 -5.47 -0.15
N CYS A 103 -3.64 -6.18 -0.41
CA CYS A 103 -4.50 -5.99 -1.58
C CYS A 103 -5.97 -6.11 -1.16
N ASN A 104 -6.86 -5.25 -1.67
CA ASN A 104 -8.26 -5.22 -1.24
C ASN A 104 -9.26 -5.58 -2.34
N ILE A 105 -8.92 -5.36 -3.61
CA ILE A 105 -9.87 -5.42 -4.73
C ILE A 105 -9.38 -6.28 -5.92
N MET A 106 -8.52 -7.27 -5.66
CA MET A 106 -7.93 -8.11 -6.73
C MET A 106 -8.95 -9.00 -7.47
N HIS A 107 -10.13 -9.22 -6.87
CA HIS A 107 -11.25 -9.93 -7.50
C HIS A 107 -12.00 -9.07 -8.54
N LEU A 108 -11.69 -7.78 -8.65
CA LEU A 108 -12.28 -6.88 -9.66
C LEU A 108 -11.38 -6.78 -10.89
N SER A 109 -12.00 -6.74 -12.08
CA SER A 109 -11.35 -6.39 -13.34
C SER A 109 -10.63 -5.04 -13.17
N TYR A 110 -9.49 -4.85 -13.84
CA TYR A 110 -8.73 -3.60 -13.66
C TYR A 110 -9.54 -2.36 -14.05
N GLN A 111 -10.38 -2.49 -15.08
CA GLN A 111 -11.31 -1.42 -15.48
C GLN A 111 -12.33 -1.12 -14.39
N ALA A 112 -12.91 -2.14 -13.75
CA ALA A 112 -13.81 -1.95 -12.62
C ALA A 112 -13.12 -1.30 -11.42
N GLN A 113 -11.85 -1.62 -11.17
CA GLN A 113 -11.05 -0.94 -10.13
C GLN A 113 -10.90 0.56 -10.44
N CYS A 114 -10.66 0.93 -11.70
CA CYS A 114 -10.57 2.33 -12.12
C CYS A 114 -11.93 3.04 -11.95
N VAL A 115 -13.02 2.44 -12.42
CA VAL A 115 -14.39 2.98 -12.24
C VAL A 115 -14.75 3.13 -10.76
N PHE A 116 -14.41 2.14 -9.94
CA PHE A 116 -14.61 2.18 -8.48
C PHE A 116 -13.89 3.37 -7.85
N LYS A 117 -12.61 3.57 -8.19
CA LYS A 117 -11.82 4.71 -7.70
C LYS A 117 -12.35 6.05 -8.19
N THR A 118 -12.78 6.17 -9.45
CA THR A 118 -13.44 7.39 -9.97
C THR A 118 -14.69 7.73 -9.16
N LYS A 119 -15.56 6.73 -8.91
CA LYS A 119 -16.77 6.91 -8.10
C LYS A 119 -16.44 7.29 -6.66
N MET A 120 -15.36 6.75 -6.10
CA MET A 120 -14.90 7.10 -4.76
C MET A 120 -14.51 8.57 -4.66
N VAL A 121 -13.70 9.09 -5.59
CA VAL A 121 -13.32 10.51 -5.63
C VAL A 121 -14.56 11.39 -5.75
N LYS A 122 -15.44 11.09 -6.71
CA LYS A 122 -16.70 11.84 -6.92
C LYS A 122 -17.55 11.90 -5.66
N ARG A 123 -17.82 10.75 -5.03
CA ARG A 123 -18.62 10.68 -3.80
C ARG A 123 -17.98 11.44 -2.63
N THR A 124 -16.65 11.42 -2.53
CA THR A 124 -15.93 12.14 -1.48
C THR A 124 -16.05 13.65 -1.66
N LEU A 125 -15.86 14.15 -2.88
CA LEU A 125 -16.04 15.57 -3.22
C LEU A 125 -17.47 16.03 -2.94
N GLU A 126 -18.48 15.27 -3.37
CA GLU A 126 -19.89 15.60 -3.13
C GLU A 126 -20.26 15.57 -1.65
N ARG A 127 -19.93 14.47 -0.94
CA ARG A 127 -20.41 14.24 0.43
C ARG A 127 -19.64 15.04 1.49
N ILE A 128 -18.32 15.09 1.36
CA ILE A 128 -17.44 15.75 2.34
C ILE A 128 -17.11 17.16 1.87
N GLY A 129 -16.62 17.30 0.64
CA GLY A 129 -16.25 18.60 0.07
C GLY A 129 -17.44 19.51 -0.24
N LYS A 130 -18.66 18.96 -0.34
CA LYS A 130 -19.87 19.68 -0.77
C LYS A 130 -19.75 20.28 -2.17
N LEU A 131 -18.91 19.67 -3.01
CA LEU A 131 -18.66 20.07 -4.39
C LEU A 131 -19.44 19.16 -5.33
N THR A 132 -20.61 19.61 -5.80
CA THR A 132 -21.47 18.83 -6.71
C THR A 132 -21.23 19.14 -8.18
N ASP A 133 -20.72 20.34 -8.48
CA ASP A 133 -20.59 20.86 -9.84
C ASP A 133 -19.14 20.81 -10.35
N VAL A 134 -18.37 19.85 -9.83
CA VAL A 134 -16.98 19.61 -10.25
C VAL A 134 -16.92 18.38 -11.13
N GLU A 135 -16.31 18.53 -12.31
CA GLU A 135 -16.04 17.40 -13.19
C GLU A 135 -14.98 16.49 -12.56
N VAL A 136 -15.31 15.21 -12.40
CA VAL A 136 -14.35 14.17 -12.02
C VAL A 136 -14.03 13.34 -13.25
N LYS A 137 -12.84 13.57 -13.81
CA LYS A 137 -12.32 12.80 -14.94
C LYS A 137 -12.13 11.32 -14.54
N PRO A 138 -12.19 10.37 -15.49
CA PRO A 138 -11.87 8.98 -15.23
C PRO A 138 -10.47 8.79 -14.65
N ILE A 139 -10.31 7.83 -13.76
CA ILE A 139 -8.99 7.43 -13.24
C ILE A 139 -8.07 7.02 -14.39
N ILE A 140 -6.87 7.61 -14.40
CA ILE A 140 -5.79 7.20 -15.29
C ILE A 140 -5.24 5.87 -14.78
N GLY A 141 -5.42 4.81 -15.58
CA GLY A 141 -4.94 3.48 -15.28
C GLY A 141 -3.47 3.26 -15.61
N MET A 142 -2.97 2.07 -15.29
CA MET A 142 -1.67 1.51 -15.63
C MET A 142 -1.87 0.42 -16.67
N ASP A 143 -1.01 0.37 -17.68
CA ASP A 143 -1.19 -0.54 -18.81
C ASP A 143 -0.94 -2.00 -18.37
N ASN A 144 0.05 -2.21 -17.50
CA ASN A 144 0.31 -3.49 -16.86
C ASN A 144 0.31 -3.36 -15.33
N PRO A 145 -0.85 -3.56 -14.65
CA PRO A 145 -1.02 -3.28 -13.21
C PRO A 145 -0.42 -4.36 -12.29
N TRP A 146 0.78 -4.83 -12.60
CA TRP A 146 1.50 -5.88 -11.88
C TRP A 146 2.97 -5.47 -11.68
N TYR A 147 3.60 -6.02 -10.64
CA TYR A 147 5.03 -5.83 -10.35
C TYR A 147 5.46 -4.35 -10.32
N TYR A 148 4.58 -3.47 -9.86
CA TYR A 148 4.75 -2.02 -9.94
C TYR A 148 5.47 -1.43 -8.73
N ARG A 149 5.45 -2.12 -7.58
CA ARG A 149 6.09 -1.63 -6.36
C ARG A 149 7.61 -1.66 -6.52
N ASN A 150 8.23 -0.53 -6.22
CA ASN A 150 9.68 -0.38 -6.09
C ASN A 150 10.15 -0.49 -4.62
N LYS A 151 9.22 -0.61 -3.67
CA LYS A 151 9.50 -0.70 -2.24
C LYS A 151 8.56 -1.68 -1.57
N VAL A 152 9.11 -2.53 -0.71
CA VAL A 152 8.37 -3.44 0.16
C VAL A 152 8.93 -3.36 1.58
N GLN A 153 8.05 -3.50 2.56
CA GLN A 153 8.39 -3.63 3.97
C GLN A 153 7.69 -4.88 4.49
N VAL A 154 8.49 -5.83 4.98
CA VAL A 154 8.00 -7.15 5.36
C VAL A 154 8.29 -7.37 6.84
N PRO A 155 7.28 -7.54 7.71
CA PRO A 155 7.50 -7.96 9.08
C PRO A 155 8.07 -9.38 9.16
N PHE A 156 8.94 -9.57 10.14
CA PHE A 156 9.52 -10.86 10.50
C PHE A 156 9.15 -11.19 11.94
N GLY A 157 8.49 -12.34 12.11
CA GLY A 157 8.07 -12.86 13.40
C GLY A 157 8.58 -14.27 13.63
N GLU A 158 8.12 -14.91 14.72
CA GLU A 158 8.45 -16.29 15.04
C GLU A 158 7.20 -17.17 15.01
N ARG A 159 7.31 -18.37 14.42
CA ARG A 159 6.27 -19.39 14.50
C ARG A 159 6.90 -20.76 14.70
N ARG A 160 6.55 -21.43 15.81
CA ARG A 160 7.09 -22.74 16.20
C ARG A 160 8.63 -22.77 16.22
N GLY A 161 9.25 -21.74 16.81
CA GLY A 161 10.71 -21.65 16.95
C GLY A 161 11.47 -21.32 15.67
N LYS A 162 10.77 -20.98 14.58
CA LYS A 162 11.38 -20.56 13.31
C LYS A 162 11.00 -19.13 12.96
N THR A 163 11.96 -18.39 12.43
CA THR A 163 11.73 -17.05 11.88
C THR A 163 10.90 -17.17 10.60
N ILE A 164 9.77 -16.46 10.55
CA ILE A 164 8.90 -16.35 9.38
C ILE A 164 8.88 -14.89 8.91
N GLY A 165 8.77 -14.68 7.60
CA GLY A 165 8.63 -13.36 6.99
C GLY A 165 7.48 -13.37 6.01
N GLY A 166 6.70 -12.30 6.02
CA GLY A 166 5.63 -12.09 5.05
C GLY A 166 4.77 -10.89 5.41
N PHE A 167 3.46 -10.96 5.20
CA PHE A 167 2.58 -9.81 5.41
C PHE A 167 1.60 -10.08 6.52
N TYR A 168 1.17 -9.01 7.18
CA TYR A 168 0.12 -9.10 8.18
C TYR A 168 -1.21 -9.54 7.55
N ARG A 169 -1.90 -10.45 8.24
CA ARG A 169 -3.29 -10.80 7.94
C ARG A 169 -4.15 -9.53 8.04
N LEU A 170 -5.15 -9.40 7.18
CA LEU A 170 -6.09 -8.28 7.19
C LEU A 170 -6.64 -8.04 8.60
N ASN A 171 -6.51 -6.80 9.10
CA ASN A 171 -6.93 -6.35 10.44
C ASN A 171 -6.27 -7.11 11.61
N SER A 172 -5.01 -7.53 11.48
CA SER A 172 -4.26 -8.26 12.50
C SER A 172 -2.76 -7.95 12.42
N HIS A 173 -1.98 -8.32 13.44
CA HIS A 173 -0.51 -8.37 13.41
C HIS A 173 0.02 -9.82 13.26
N GLU A 174 -0.83 -10.77 12.87
CA GLU A 174 -0.41 -12.12 12.52
C GLU A 174 0.32 -12.13 11.17
N VAL A 175 1.59 -12.56 11.15
CA VAL A 175 2.38 -12.68 9.92
C VAL A 175 1.98 -13.94 9.15
N ILE A 176 1.50 -13.75 7.92
CA ILE A 176 1.29 -14.81 6.93
C ILE A 176 2.60 -14.98 6.13
N PRO A 177 3.19 -16.19 6.09
CA PRO A 177 4.41 -16.44 5.33
C PRO A 177 4.25 -16.08 3.85
N LEU A 178 5.21 -15.33 3.32
CA LEU A 178 5.21 -14.94 1.91
C LEU A 178 5.68 -16.08 1.01
N GLU A 179 4.84 -16.45 0.05
CA GLU A 179 5.21 -17.35 -1.05
C GLU A 179 5.37 -16.62 -2.39
N GLU A 180 4.48 -15.66 -2.66
CA GLU A 180 4.40 -14.90 -3.92
C GLU A 180 3.77 -13.52 -3.64
N CYS A 181 4.11 -12.52 -4.45
CA CYS A 181 3.47 -11.21 -4.41
C CYS A 181 3.54 -10.56 -5.79
N HIS A 182 2.39 -10.44 -6.48
CA HIS A 182 2.34 -9.95 -7.86
C HIS A 182 2.35 -8.42 -7.99
N ILE A 183 2.48 -7.68 -6.89
CA ILE A 183 2.57 -6.21 -6.92
C ILE A 183 3.99 -5.70 -6.67
N GLN A 184 4.91 -6.55 -6.22
CA GLN A 184 6.35 -6.26 -6.09
C GLN A 184 7.13 -7.16 -7.05
N SER A 185 8.37 -6.83 -7.39
CA SER A 185 9.19 -7.67 -8.26
C SER A 185 9.43 -9.08 -7.69
N GLU A 186 9.68 -10.01 -8.60
CA GLU A 186 10.04 -11.39 -8.25
C GLU A 186 11.37 -11.41 -7.48
N GLU A 187 12.33 -10.57 -7.87
CA GLU A 187 13.63 -10.43 -7.19
C GLU A 187 13.47 -10.00 -5.73
N MET A 188 12.62 -9.00 -5.43
CA MET A 188 12.34 -8.61 -4.04
C MET A 188 11.72 -9.77 -3.25
N THR A 189 10.80 -10.52 -3.87
CA THR A 189 10.17 -11.69 -3.25
C THR A 189 11.19 -12.79 -2.92
N GLU A 190 12.11 -13.07 -3.84
CA GLU A 190 13.19 -14.03 -3.63
C GLU A 190 14.19 -13.56 -2.56
N ILE A 191 14.55 -12.27 -2.53
CA ILE A 191 15.41 -11.70 -1.47
C ILE A 191 14.75 -11.85 -0.09
N ILE A 192 13.44 -11.62 0.04
CA ILE A 192 12.71 -11.82 1.31
C ILE A 192 12.77 -13.30 1.74
N LYS A 193 12.47 -14.22 0.82
CA LYS A 193 12.49 -15.67 1.09
C LYS A 193 13.88 -16.15 1.46
N PHE A 194 14.90 -15.67 0.76
CA PHE A 194 16.28 -16.03 1.02
C PHE A 194 16.77 -15.43 2.35
N THR A 195 16.46 -14.16 2.63
CA THR A 195 16.73 -13.52 3.94
C THR A 195 16.10 -14.32 5.07
N LYS A 196 14.83 -14.75 4.97
CA LYS A 196 14.18 -15.63 5.95
C LYS A 196 14.97 -16.93 6.19
N ASN A 197 15.45 -17.57 5.12
CA ASN A 197 16.23 -18.80 5.25
C ASN A 197 17.56 -18.54 5.96
N LEU A 198 18.27 -17.46 5.62
CA LEU A 198 19.50 -17.06 6.28
C LEU A 198 19.28 -16.70 7.75
N LEU A 199 18.21 -15.97 8.09
CA LEU A 199 17.87 -15.66 9.49
C LEU A 199 17.71 -16.93 10.32
N ASN A 200 17.06 -17.97 9.78
CA ASN A 200 16.98 -19.27 10.44
C ASN A 200 18.34 -19.97 10.53
N GLU A 201 19.16 -19.90 9.47
CA GLU A 201 20.52 -20.49 9.44
C GLU A 201 21.43 -19.87 10.51
N PHE A 202 21.47 -18.55 10.61
CA PHE A 202 22.26 -17.77 11.56
C PHE A 202 21.60 -17.65 12.95
N LYS A 203 20.46 -18.32 13.17
CA LYS A 203 19.69 -18.30 14.43
C LYS A 203 19.29 -16.89 14.89
N ILE A 204 19.02 -16.00 13.95
CA ILE A 204 18.52 -14.64 14.20
C ILE A 204 17.00 -14.71 14.30
N LYS A 205 16.47 -14.41 15.47
CA LYS A 205 15.05 -14.58 15.78
C LYS A 205 14.20 -13.42 15.27
N GLY A 206 13.06 -13.75 14.66
CA GLY A 206 12.01 -12.78 14.36
C GLY A 206 11.45 -12.12 15.62
N TYR A 207 10.89 -10.93 15.46
CA TYR A 207 10.39 -10.12 16.55
C TYR A 207 9.00 -10.58 17.03
N ASP A 208 8.84 -10.69 18.34
CA ASP A 208 7.57 -10.94 19.03
C ASP A 208 7.10 -9.61 19.63
N GLU A 209 6.07 -8.99 19.05
CA GLU A 209 5.52 -7.70 19.50
C GLU A 209 4.97 -7.73 20.92
N GLN A 210 4.36 -8.85 21.34
CA GLN A 210 3.74 -8.97 22.66
C GLN A 210 4.83 -9.01 23.73
N LYS A 211 5.83 -9.88 23.55
CA LYS A 211 6.94 -10.04 24.50
C LYS A 211 8.02 -8.97 24.34
N HIS A 212 8.05 -8.30 23.19
CA HIS A 212 9.11 -7.36 22.80
C HIS A 212 10.49 -8.02 22.87
N GLN A 213 10.60 -9.16 22.21
CA GLN A 213 11.80 -9.99 22.17
C GLN A 213 12.09 -10.40 20.73
N GLY A 214 13.29 -10.89 20.47
CA GLY A 214 13.78 -11.21 19.13
C GLY A 214 14.81 -10.20 18.67
N GLU A 215 15.20 -10.31 17.40
CA GLU A 215 16.30 -9.54 16.82
C GLU A 215 15.86 -8.77 15.59
N ILE A 216 15.28 -9.43 14.59
CA ILE A 216 14.82 -8.81 13.34
C ILE A 216 13.32 -8.49 13.41
N ARG A 217 12.96 -7.21 13.18
CA ARG A 217 11.58 -6.73 13.14
C ARG A 217 11.03 -6.75 11.71
N HIS A 218 11.76 -6.15 10.79
CA HIS A 218 11.34 -6.00 9.40
C HIS A 218 12.53 -6.13 8.45
N VAL A 219 12.23 -6.48 7.20
CA VAL A 219 13.13 -6.26 6.07
C VAL A 219 12.45 -5.31 5.11
N LEU A 220 13.08 -4.17 4.87
CA LEU A 220 12.67 -3.21 3.85
C LEU A 220 13.56 -3.40 2.63
N ILE A 221 12.96 -3.48 1.44
CA ILE A 221 13.70 -3.54 0.18
C ILE A 221 13.21 -2.41 -0.70
N ARG A 222 14.16 -1.72 -1.35
CA ARG A 222 13.91 -0.80 -2.45
C ARG A 222 14.61 -1.30 -3.70
N GLU A 223 14.00 -1.05 -4.85
CA GLU A 223 14.51 -1.40 -6.17
C GLU A 223 14.31 -0.23 -7.12
N SER A 224 15.36 0.31 -7.71
CA SER A 224 15.20 1.29 -8.78
C SER A 224 14.68 0.60 -10.04
N ARG A 225 13.66 1.19 -10.68
CA ARG A 225 13.16 0.71 -11.97
C ARG A 225 14.13 1.02 -13.10
N LYS A 226 14.83 2.16 -13.03
CA LYS A 226 15.74 2.61 -14.09
C LYS A 226 17.11 1.92 -14.04
N THR A 227 17.73 1.88 -12.86
CA THR A 227 19.11 1.38 -12.70
C THR A 227 19.15 -0.09 -12.30
N SER A 228 18.00 -0.68 -11.94
CA SER A 228 17.91 -2.04 -11.40
C SER A 228 18.68 -2.24 -10.08
N GLU A 229 19.15 -1.18 -9.44
CA GLU A 229 19.84 -1.22 -8.15
C GLU A 229 18.88 -1.58 -7.02
N ILE A 230 19.33 -2.42 -6.09
CA ILE A 230 18.55 -2.85 -4.93
C ILE A 230 19.23 -2.40 -3.63
N MET A 231 18.42 -1.82 -2.74
CA MET A 231 18.77 -1.52 -1.35
C MET A 231 18.00 -2.45 -0.42
N VAL A 232 18.69 -3.06 0.54
CA VAL A 232 18.07 -3.86 1.61
C VAL A 232 18.35 -3.21 2.96
N VAL A 233 17.32 -3.02 3.77
CA VAL A 233 17.42 -2.49 5.13
C VAL A 233 16.90 -3.56 6.10
N LEU A 234 17.80 -4.06 6.93
CA LEU A 234 17.50 -5.01 8.00
C LEU A 234 17.14 -4.20 9.25
N VAL A 235 15.87 -4.21 9.64
CA VAL A 235 15.37 -3.45 10.78
C VAL A 235 15.40 -4.35 12.01
N CYS A 236 16.26 -4.03 12.97
CA CYS A 236 16.49 -4.84 14.16
C CYS A 236 16.14 -4.09 15.45
N LEU A 237 15.91 -4.84 16.53
CA LEU A 237 15.68 -4.27 17.85
C LEU A 237 16.94 -3.62 18.44
N ASN A 238 18.12 -4.17 18.16
CA ASN A 238 19.41 -3.74 18.70
C ASN A 238 20.51 -3.77 17.62
N ASP A 239 21.68 -3.18 17.92
CA ASP A 239 22.87 -3.35 17.08
C ASP A 239 23.35 -4.81 17.13
N ILE A 240 23.17 -5.51 16.01
CA ILE A 240 23.61 -6.89 15.82
C ILE A 240 24.52 -7.03 14.59
N LYS A 241 25.18 -5.95 14.16
CA LYS A 241 25.96 -5.90 12.91
C LYS A 241 26.93 -7.07 12.74
N GLU A 242 27.63 -7.46 13.82
CA GLU A 242 28.59 -8.58 13.80
C GLU A 242 27.94 -9.91 13.45
N LYS A 243 26.70 -10.15 13.92
CA LYS A 243 25.93 -11.36 13.58
C LYS A 243 25.44 -11.34 12.12
N LEU A 244 25.28 -10.16 11.54
CA LEU A 244 24.77 -9.99 10.19
C LEU A 244 25.85 -10.17 9.12
N THR A 245 27.14 -10.07 9.45
CA THR A 245 28.26 -10.16 8.48
C THR A 245 28.16 -11.37 7.55
N GLY A 246 27.91 -12.56 8.10
CA GLY A 246 27.76 -13.78 7.29
C GLY A 246 26.49 -13.79 6.41
N LEU A 247 25.40 -13.22 6.92
CA LEU A 247 24.13 -13.09 6.20
C LEU A 247 24.27 -12.11 5.03
N VAL A 248 24.87 -10.94 5.26
CA VAL A 248 25.14 -9.91 4.24
C VAL A 248 26.00 -10.49 3.12
N GLY A 249 27.08 -11.18 3.45
CA GLY A 249 27.96 -11.82 2.45
C GLY A 249 27.24 -12.83 1.56
N LYS A 250 26.30 -13.62 2.13
CA LYS A 250 25.48 -14.55 1.35
C LYS A 250 24.43 -13.85 0.48
N LEU A 251 23.81 -12.77 0.98
CA LEU A 251 22.84 -11.97 0.22
C LEU A 251 23.46 -11.39 -1.04
N ILE A 252 24.58 -10.66 -0.92
CA ILE A 252 25.23 -10.01 -2.06
C ILE A 252 25.75 -11.02 -3.08
N LYS A 253 26.22 -12.19 -2.63
CA LYS A 253 26.69 -13.26 -3.53
C LYS A 253 25.55 -13.87 -4.34
N ARG A 254 24.36 -13.99 -3.76
CA ARG A 254 23.19 -14.58 -4.43
C ARG A 254 22.47 -13.57 -5.32
N HIS A 255 22.41 -12.31 -4.88
CA HIS A 255 21.66 -11.23 -5.50
C HIS A 255 22.61 -10.05 -5.80
N PRO A 256 23.39 -10.11 -6.90
CA PRO A 256 24.44 -9.13 -7.21
C PRO A 256 23.90 -7.73 -7.53
N ARG A 257 22.58 -7.59 -7.74
CA ARG A 257 21.89 -6.29 -7.89
C ARG A 257 21.77 -5.54 -6.56
N ILE A 258 22.00 -6.20 -5.42
CA ILE A 258 22.04 -5.53 -4.12
C ILE A 258 23.33 -4.73 -4.04
N VAL A 259 23.20 -3.40 -4.15
CA VAL A 259 24.32 -2.46 -4.09
C VAL A 259 24.37 -1.69 -2.78
N SER A 260 23.38 -1.86 -1.91
CA SER A 260 23.28 -1.16 -0.62
C SER A 260 22.61 -2.06 0.42
N ILE A 261 23.27 -2.28 1.56
CA ILE A 261 22.67 -2.97 2.71
C ILE A 261 22.86 -2.14 3.98
N TYR A 262 21.78 -1.95 4.72
CA TYR A 262 21.73 -1.22 5.97
C TYR A 262 21.23 -2.07 7.12
N LEU A 263 21.71 -1.76 8.33
CA LEU A 263 21.08 -2.08 9.60
C LEU A 263 20.35 -0.82 10.08
N ASN A 264 19.05 -0.92 10.32
CA ASN A 264 18.30 0.13 11.03
C ASN A 264 17.91 -0.39 12.41
N ILE A 265 18.08 0.43 13.45
CA ILE A 265 17.81 0.04 14.83
C ILE A 265 16.53 0.75 15.29
N ASN A 266 15.52 -0.05 15.63
CA ASN A 266 14.25 0.41 16.16
C ASN A 266 13.93 -0.32 17.47
N LYS A 267 14.15 0.37 18.59
CA LYS A 267 13.94 -0.15 19.95
C LYS A 267 12.51 0.06 20.45
N ASP A 268 11.72 0.88 19.77
CA ASP A 268 10.49 1.40 20.34
C ASP A 268 9.28 0.50 20.09
N ARG A 269 8.34 0.50 21.03
CA ARG A 269 7.02 -0.10 20.86
C ARG A 269 6.12 0.84 20.07
N THR A 270 6.38 0.90 18.77
CA THR A 270 5.69 1.76 17.80
C THR A 270 5.33 0.99 16.53
N ASN A 271 4.37 1.53 15.79
CA ASN A 271 4.00 1.08 14.44
C ASN A 271 4.95 1.66 13.37
N GLU A 272 5.79 2.62 13.73
CA GLU A 272 6.86 3.09 12.86
C GLU A 272 7.87 1.97 12.63
N ILE A 273 8.21 1.73 11.36
CA ILE A 273 9.07 0.61 10.98
C ILE A 273 10.53 0.96 11.21
N LEU A 274 10.98 2.13 10.72
CA LEU A 274 12.37 2.56 10.84
C LEU A 274 12.54 3.35 12.14
N GLY A 275 13.61 3.08 12.87
CA GLY A 275 14.06 3.89 14.00
C GLY A 275 15.11 4.92 13.60
N ASP A 276 15.67 5.59 14.59
CA ASP A 276 16.54 6.75 14.38
C ASP A 276 17.94 6.41 13.89
N GLU A 277 18.49 5.27 14.29
CA GLU A 277 19.86 4.89 13.93
C GLU A 277 19.89 3.99 12.70
N THR A 278 20.76 4.32 11.73
CA THR A 278 20.91 3.60 10.48
C THR A 278 22.40 3.47 10.12
N ILE A 279 22.89 2.23 10.05
CA ILE A 279 24.30 1.89 9.86
C ILE A 279 24.45 1.20 8.50
N LEU A 280 25.30 1.74 7.64
CA LEU A 280 25.64 1.12 6.36
C LEU A 280 26.49 -0.13 6.63
N LEU A 281 26.01 -1.29 6.17
CA LEU A 281 26.73 -2.57 6.28
C LEU A 281 27.50 -2.90 4.99
N HIS A 282 27.00 -2.46 3.83
CA HIS A 282 27.62 -2.76 2.55
C HIS A 282 27.22 -1.78 1.45
N GLY A 283 28.18 -1.38 0.62
CA GLY A 283 27.95 -0.76 -0.68
C GLY A 283 27.68 0.76 -0.62
N LYS A 284 26.69 1.21 -1.38
CA LYS A 284 26.34 2.63 -1.57
C LYS A 284 25.44 3.16 -0.45
N GLU A 285 25.53 4.46 -0.18
CA GLU A 285 24.65 5.13 0.79
C GLU A 285 23.21 5.34 0.29
N ALA A 286 23.05 5.40 -1.04
CA ALA A 286 21.76 5.57 -1.70
C ALA A 286 21.74 4.76 -3.00
N ILE A 287 20.54 4.41 -3.45
CA ILE A 287 20.30 3.95 -4.82
C ILE A 287 19.80 5.13 -5.66
N VAL A 288 20.00 5.08 -6.97
CA VAL A 288 19.50 6.11 -7.88
C VAL A 288 18.32 5.58 -8.67
N ASP A 289 17.22 6.33 -8.70
CA ASP A 289 16.12 6.11 -9.65
C ASP A 289 15.83 7.39 -10.45
N GLU A 290 14.96 7.30 -11.44
CA GLU A 290 14.64 8.41 -12.34
C GLU A 290 13.11 8.60 -12.42
N LEU A 291 12.66 9.86 -12.41
CA LEU A 291 11.28 10.24 -12.72
C LEU A 291 11.32 11.45 -13.64
N LEU A 292 10.59 11.40 -14.76
CA LEU A 292 10.53 12.49 -15.75
C LEU A 292 11.92 12.95 -16.22
N GLY A 293 12.88 12.03 -16.35
CA GLY A 293 14.26 12.32 -16.74
C GLY A 293 15.15 12.90 -15.63
N ILE A 294 14.60 13.12 -14.43
CA ILE A 294 15.33 13.66 -13.26
C ILE A 294 15.77 12.50 -12.38
N LYS A 295 17.04 12.51 -12.00
CA LYS A 295 17.65 11.45 -11.18
C LYS A 295 17.53 11.77 -9.69
N PHE A 296 17.10 10.81 -8.89
CA PHE A 296 16.92 10.97 -7.45
C PHE A 296 17.77 9.95 -6.69
N ASN A 297 18.59 10.44 -5.76
CA ASN A 297 19.17 9.62 -4.71
C ASN A 297 18.09 9.24 -3.70
N ILE A 298 17.99 7.96 -3.41
CA ILE A 298 17.01 7.38 -2.51
C ILE A 298 17.76 6.75 -1.35
N SER A 299 17.75 7.44 -0.21
CA SER A 299 18.29 6.95 1.07
C SER A 299 17.31 5.97 1.76
N PRO A 300 17.74 5.20 2.77
CA PRO A 300 16.88 4.23 3.48
C PRO A 300 15.56 4.81 4.00
N LYS A 301 15.63 6.01 4.60
CA LYS A 301 14.48 6.69 5.25
C LYS A 301 13.68 7.59 4.32
N SER A 302 14.24 8.01 3.18
CA SER A 302 13.56 8.92 2.24
C SER A 302 12.17 8.44 1.81
N PHE A 303 11.19 9.34 1.72
CA PHE A 303 9.95 9.01 1.02
C PHE A 303 10.20 9.07 -0.50
N PHE A 304 9.81 8.00 -1.20
CA PHE A 304 9.78 7.94 -2.65
C PHE A 304 8.54 7.15 -3.07
N GLN A 305 7.92 7.56 -4.16
CA GLN A 305 6.66 6.96 -4.60
C GLN A 305 6.86 5.50 -4.96
N VAL A 306 5.93 4.65 -4.52
CA VAL A 306 6.10 3.20 -4.64
C VAL A 306 5.86 2.67 -6.05
N ASN A 307 5.19 3.43 -6.92
CA ASN A 307 4.89 3.06 -8.30
C ASN A 307 5.45 4.14 -9.25
N PRO A 308 6.72 4.03 -9.68
CA PRO A 308 7.34 5.04 -10.55
C PRO A 308 6.58 5.33 -11.84
N GLU A 309 6.05 4.30 -12.51
CA GLU A 309 5.32 4.45 -13.78
C GLU A 309 4.06 5.31 -13.63
N GLN A 310 3.27 5.07 -12.58
CA GLN A 310 2.10 5.91 -12.30
C GLN A 310 2.47 7.27 -11.69
N THR A 311 3.64 7.36 -11.06
CA THR A 311 4.15 8.64 -10.54
C THR A 311 4.50 9.59 -11.68
N GLU A 312 5.13 9.10 -12.74
CA GLU A 312 5.38 9.91 -13.93
C GLU A 312 4.08 10.39 -14.56
N ARG A 313 3.05 9.53 -14.68
CA ARG A 313 1.71 9.95 -15.16
C ARG A 313 1.09 11.01 -14.27
N LEU A 314 1.14 10.83 -12.95
CA LEU A 314 0.64 11.80 -11.98
C LEU A 314 1.35 13.15 -12.11
N TYR A 315 2.68 13.17 -12.15
CA TYR A 315 3.46 14.40 -12.23
C TYR A 315 3.31 15.08 -13.59
N SER A 316 3.14 14.32 -14.66
CA SER A 316 2.79 14.87 -15.98
C SER A 316 1.46 15.61 -15.94
N GLN A 317 0.45 15.07 -15.23
CA GLN A 317 -0.82 15.78 -15.03
C GLN A 317 -0.67 17.04 -14.16
N VAL A 318 0.22 17.03 -13.16
CA VAL A 318 0.52 18.25 -12.38
C VAL A 318 1.13 19.32 -13.28
N LEU A 319 2.06 18.97 -14.16
CA LEU A 319 2.67 19.91 -15.12
C LEU A 319 1.65 20.43 -16.13
N GLU A 320 0.78 19.57 -16.64
CA GLU A 320 -0.27 19.93 -17.60
C GLU A 320 -1.33 20.85 -16.98
N LEU A 321 -1.84 20.50 -15.79
CA LEU A 321 -2.90 21.26 -15.11
C LEU A 321 -2.39 22.52 -14.42
N GLY A 322 -1.11 22.55 -14.06
CA GLY A 322 -0.48 23.70 -13.42
C GLY A 322 -0.26 24.89 -14.36
N ASP A 323 -0.26 24.66 -15.68
CA ASP A 323 -0.07 25.67 -16.74
C ASP A 323 1.06 26.67 -16.41
N PHE A 324 2.18 26.12 -15.97
CA PHE A 324 3.30 26.89 -15.45
C PHE A 324 3.98 27.75 -16.52
N SER A 325 4.33 28.97 -16.13
CA SER A 325 5.12 29.92 -16.91
C SER A 325 6.50 30.15 -16.29
N LYS A 326 7.44 30.62 -17.12
CA LYS A 326 8.82 30.93 -16.70
C LYS A 326 8.94 32.06 -15.67
N ASP A 327 7.86 32.80 -15.42
CA ASP A 327 7.81 33.89 -14.45
C ASP A 327 7.24 33.45 -13.10
N ASP A 328 6.65 32.26 -13.02
CA ASP A 328 5.99 31.78 -11.80
C ASP A 328 6.97 31.42 -10.70
N ILE A 329 6.53 31.66 -9.47
CA ILE A 329 7.20 31.18 -8.25
C ILE A 329 6.29 30.14 -7.63
N VAL A 330 6.78 28.91 -7.51
CA VAL A 330 6.00 27.78 -6.99
C VAL A 330 6.45 27.41 -5.60
N ILE A 331 5.48 27.03 -4.78
CA ILE A 331 5.70 26.50 -3.44
C ILE A 331 5.29 25.03 -3.45
N ASP A 332 6.24 24.16 -3.13
CA ASP A 332 6.02 22.72 -2.93
C ASP A 332 6.02 22.42 -1.42
N ALA A 333 4.82 22.43 -0.84
CA ALA A 333 4.62 22.09 0.57
C ALA A 333 4.71 20.56 0.75
N TYR A 334 5.45 20.12 1.76
CA TYR A 334 5.75 18.71 2.03
C TYR A 334 6.56 18.06 0.91
N CYS A 335 7.62 18.75 0.45
CA CYS A 335 8.34 18.41 -0.76
C CYS A 335 9.11 17.07 -0.69
N GLY A 336 9.30 16.51 0.51
CA GLY A 336 10.13 15.31 0.72
C GLY A 336 11.53 15.49 0.13
N ILE A 337 11.96 14.55 -0.71
CA ILE A 337 13.26 14.62 -1.42
C ILE A 337 13.25 15.51 -2.68
N GLY A 338 12.21 16.34 -2.84
CA GLY A 338 12.07 17.30 -3.94
C GLY A 338 11.55 16.70 -5.25
N THR A 339 10.83 15.57 -5.22
CA THR A 339 10.42 14.90 -6.48
C THR A 339 9.51 15.75 -7.36
N ILE A 340 8.54 16.45 -6.77
CA ILE A 340 7.65 17.38 -7.48
C ILE A 340 8.40 18.69 -7.75
N SER A 341 9.05 19.25 -6.72
CA SER A 341 9.85 20.48 -6.84
C SER A 341 10.78 20.47 -8.04
N LEU A 342 11.59 19.41 -8.19
CA LEU A 342 12.57 19.32 -9.26
C LEU A 342 11.92 19.04 -10.61
N ALA A 343 10.77 18.36 -10.66
CA ALA A 343 10.00 18.19 -11.89
C ALA A 343 9.42 19.51 -12.41
N ILE A 344 9.02 20.41 -11.51
CA ILE A 344 8.44 21.73 -11.86
C ILE A 344 9.54 22.75 -12.16
N ALA A 345 10.70 22.68 -11.49
CA ALA A 345 11.75 23.68 -11.59
C ALA A 345 12.16 24.09 -13.03
N PRO A 346 12.26 23.17 -14.02
CA PRO A 346 12.53 23.54 -15.41
C PRO A 346 11.45 24.41 -16.07
N HIS A 347 10.25 24.51 -15.51
CA HIS A 347 9.11 25.21 -16.10
C HIS A 347 8.83 26.59 -15.50
N VAL A 348 9.47 26.92 -14.37
CA VAL A 348 9.14 28.10 -13.56
C VAL A 348 10.35 28.98 -13.28
N LYS A 349 10.12 30.17 -12.72
CA LYS A 349 11.20 31.06 -12.28
C LYS A 349 11.95 30.46 -11.10
N HIS A 350 11.23 29.99 -10.09
CA HIS A 350 11.81 29.44 -8.87
C HIS A 350 10.83 28.51 -8.14
N VAL A 351 11.36 27.50 -7.45
CA VAL A 351 10.60 26.60 -6.58
C VAL A 351 11.10 26.69 -5.14
N PHE A 352 10.18 26.86 -4.19
CA PHE A 352 10.45 26.73 -2.76
C PHE A 352 9.85 25.44 -2.22
N GLY A 353 10.69 24.49 -1.83
CA GLY A 353 10.29 23.25 -1.19
C GLY A 353 10.38 23.35 0.34
N VAL A 354 9.34 22.92 1.05
CA VAL A 354 9.30 22.89 2.52
C VAL A 354 9.02 21.46 3.00
N GLU A 355 9.83 20.96 3.92
CA GLU A 355 9.71 19.62 4.51
C GLU A 355 10.22 19.64 5.95
N VAL A 356 9.62 18.85 6.83
CA VAL A 356 9.99 18.79 8.27
C VAL A 356 11.12 17.79 8.54
N VAL A 357 11.32 16.82 7.64
CA VAL A 357 12.36 15.80 7.76
C VAL A 357 13.69 16.31 7.19
N GLU A 358 14.66 16.56 8.08
CA GLU A 358 15.98 17.09 7.72
C GLU A 358 16.73 16.22 6.70
N ASP A 359 16.67 14.88 6.85
CA ASP A 359 17.32 13.95 5.92
C ASP A 359 16.71 14.02 4.51
N ALA A 360 15.39 14.27 4.41
CA ALA A 360 14.74 14.45 3.12
C ALA A 360 15.17 15.76 2.45
N ILE A 361 15.37 16.84 3.22
CA ILE A 361 15.93 18.11 2.72
C ILE A 361 17.38 17.97 2.27
N LYS A 362 18.20 17.18 2.98
CA LYS A 362 19.58 16.86 2.55
C LYS A 362 19.56 16.14 1.21
N ASP A 363 18.69 15.15 1.05
CA ASP A 363 18.50 14.43 -0.21
C ASP A 363 17.98 15.36 -1.32
N ALA A 364 17.01 16.23 -1.04
CA ALA A 364 16.48 17.20 -2.00
C ALA A 364 17.56 18.15 -2.54
N LYS A 365 18.42 18.68 -1.67
CA LYS A 365 19.55 19.54 -2.07
C LYS A 365 20.58 18.77 -2.91
N LYS A 366 20.89 17.52 -2.54
CA LYS A 366 21.77 16.65 -3.34
C LYS A 366 21.17 16.36 -4.72
N ASN A 367 19.87 16.10 -4.77
CA ASN A 367 19.14 15.83 -6.02
C ASN A 367 19.11 17.06 -6.93
N ALA A 368 18.89 18.26 -6.38
CA ALA A 368 18.95 19.50 -7.15
C ALA A 368 20.34 19.69 -7.79
N LEU A 369 21.39 19.56 -6.99
CA LEU A 369 22.78 19.65 -7.46
C LEU A 369 23.10 18.60 -8.54
N GLN A 370 22.68 17.35 -8.34
CA GLN A 370 22.92 16.25 -9.28
C GLN A 370 22.25 16.45 -10.64
N ASN A 371 21.13 17.16 -10.69
CA ASN A 371 20.41 17.45 -11.92
C ASN A 371 20.70 18.86 -12.47
N GLU A 372 21.69 19.56 -11.91
CA GLU A 372 22.08 20.91 -12.32
C GLU A 372 20.93 21.92 -12.21
N ILE A 373 20.00 21.71 -11.27
CA ILE A 373 18.85 22.58 -11.01
C ILE A 373 19.24 23.60 -9.94
N SER A 374 19.36 24.87 -10.34
CA SER A 374 19.78 25.97 -9.46
C SER A 374 18.63 26.84 -8.95
N ASN A 375 17.44 26.74 -9.55
CA ASN A 375 16.26 27.54 -9.22
C ASN A 375 15.28 26.81 -8.28
N ALA A 376 15.80 25.97 -7.40
CA ALA A 376 15.04 25.31 -6.34
C ALA A 376 15.69 25.52 -4.98
N THR A 377 14.92 25.94 -3.98
CA THR A 377 15.38 26.16 -2.61
C THR A 377 14.60 25.28 -1.64
N PHE A 378 15.31 24.58 -0.76
CA PHE A 378 14.72 23.61 0.16
C PHE A 378 14.97 24.03 1.61
N VAL A 379 13.89 24.14 2.39
CA VAL A 379 13.91 24.57 3.79
C VAL A 379 13.35 23.48 4.70
N CYS A 380 14.06 23.21 5.80
CA CYS A 380 13.61 22.29 6.83
C CYS A 380 12.73 23.04 7.84
N ASN A 381 11.41 23.00 7.67
CA ASN A 381 10.46 23.71 8.52
C ASN A 381 9.05 23.13 8.41
N GLU A 382 8.16 23.53 9.33
CA GLU A 382 6.72 23.35 9.16
C GLU A 382 6.24 24.25 8.00
N ALA A 383 5.36 23.72 7.15
CA ALA A 383 4.87 24.45 5.98
C ALA A 383 4.17 25.74 6.40
N GLU A 384 3.35 25.68 7.44
CA GLU A 384 2.58 26.81 7.98
C GLU A 384 3.49 27.96 8.42
N LYS A 385 4.59 27.65 9.11
CA LYS A 385 5.55 28.66 9.63
C LYS A 385 6.43 29.26 8.54
N GLN A 386 6.60 28.57 7.42
CA GLN A 386 7.46 29.01 6.32
C GLN A 386 6.72 29.86 5.28
N LEU A 387 5.39 29.74 5.24
CA LEU A 387 4.51 30.39 4.27
C LEU A 387 3.84 31.67 4.82
N GLU A 388 3.97 31.93 6.11
CA GLU A 388 3.73 33.24 6.74
C GLU A 388 4.89 34.22 6.45
#